data_AF-A0A258G679-F1
#
_entry.id   AF-A0A258G679-F1
#
_cell.length_a   1.000
_cell.length_b   1.000
_cell.length_c   1.000
_cell.angle_alpha   90.00
_cell.angle_beta   90.00
_cell.angle_gamma   90.00
#
_symmetry.space_group_name_H-M   'P 1'
#
loop_
_entity.id
_entity.type
_entity.pdbx_description
1 polymer ?
#
loop_
_entity_poly.entity_id
_entity_poly.type
_entity_poly.pdbx_seq_one_letter_code
_entity_poly.pdbx_strand_id
1 'polypeptide(L)'
;MRAAYPIGAANGGEGPSTIGANYLTSTVPLWFTLADCIAAKLLSGKAPNVVEAISFTAGTVQPDLAAIEISGNPEYRVDPNDTDFFKRVIELRQSLKKRRDAASGDEKDELDTEQNALKIAANSTSYGIFIEVNVETGAKAKATTVHSSTCDPFRFTTDKSEMPGTFFHPLLGTLITGAARLMLATAERLVTDHGLDWSFCDTDSMAIAKPDAMPADQFAKRARAVVDWFEALNPYASGGSILQIEGVNSSLDTKEPEQLFCWAVSSKRYALFNIGAEGAPVLRKVSAHGLGHLIPPYGDNDAPLNLPTPQKTVLGNGIERWHCDLWHQIVSAALAGRPDQVRRDYHPALRETALSRYSATTPALLSWFSAYNRDRPYRDQVKPFGFLLSMMQGMDLGERIANPSKGRRKKPPRLKPVAPFDRDHDKAITSAFDRDTGKPVPASSLKSYADALAQYHLRPESKFLNGNFIDRGKTLRRHVEMTETSHIGKESHDWERQAMIGLSVDSEIGYGIAAGERSELVEKLREFMAECGERKAATMLGISVSRLKGFASGVDTHGSDGLASTIAAKLPAAL
;
A
#
# COMPACT_ATOMS: atom_id res chain seq x y z
N MET A 1 -20.07 -5.56 -19.39
CA MET A 1 -20.20 -4.08 -19.47
C MET A 1 -18.94 -3.46 -18.85
N ARG A 2 -18.39 -2.35 -19.38
CA ARG A 2 -17.13 -1.75 -18.86
C ARG A 2 -17.46 -0.70 -17.81
N ALA A 3 -16.93 -0.82 -16.60
CA ALA A 3 -17.22 0.08 -15.48
C ALA A 3 -16.00 0.19 -14.54
N ALA A 4 -15.73 1.37 -13.98
CA ALA A 4 -14.56 1.57 -13.11
C ALA A 4 -14.85 1.12 -11.67
N TYR A 5 -14.16 0.08 -11.20
CA TYR A 5 -14.39 -0.51 -9.87
C TYR A 5 -13.09 -0.75 -9.10
N PRO A 6 -13.13 -0.72 -7.76
CA PRO A 6 -12.01 -1.15 -6.93
C PRO A 6 -11.84 -2.67 -7.05
N ILE A 7 -10.74 -3.12 -7.66
CA ILE A 7 -10.42 -4.55 -7.78
C ILE A 7 -8.94 -4.80 -7.49
N GLY A 8 -8.67 -5.91 -6.80
CA GLY A 8 -7.34 -6.53 -6.77
C GLY A 8 -7.19 -7.39 -8.01
N ALA A 9 -6.16 -7.14 -8.81
CA ALA A 9 -5.88 -7.91 -10.03
C ALA A 9 -4.40 -8.30 -10.10
N ALA A 10 -4.14 -9.55 -10.47
CA ALA A 10 -2.80 -10.05 -10.70
C ALA A 10 -2.25 -9.50 -12.04
N ASN A 11 -1.67 -8.30 -12.01
CA ASN A 11 -1.21 -7.60 -13.22
C ASN A 11 0.14 -8.11 -13.78
N GLY A 12 0.42 -9.42 -13.68
CA GLY A 12 1.61 -10.06 -14.26
C GLY A 12 2.97 -9.68 -13.64
N GLY A 13 3.00 -8.90 -12.56
CA GLY A 13 4.21 -8.59 -11.78
C GLY A 13 4.43 -9.58 -10.63
N GLU A 14 5.68 -9.78 -10.19
CA GLU A 14 6.06 -10.65 -9.06
C GLU A 14 5.67 -10.07 -7.67
N GLY A 15 4.51 -9.41 -7.53
CA GLY A 15 4.05 -8.83 -6.27
C GLY A 15 2.56 -9.14 -5.98
N PRO A 16 2.11 -8.99 -4.73
CA PRO A 16 0.73 -9.22 -4.35
C PRO A 16 -0.23 -8.32 -5.16
N SER A 17 -1.40 -8.86 -5.46
CA SER A 17 -2.48 -8.13 -6.14
C SER A 17 -2.90 -6.95 -5.28
N THR A 18 -2.64 -5.73 -5.73
CA THR A 18 -3.02 -4.52 -5.00
C THR A 18 -4.25 -3.89 -5.61
N ILE A 19 -5.13 -3.33 -4.78
CA ILE A 19 -6.39 -2.73 -5.23
C ILE A 19 -6.12 -1.48 -6.09
N GLY A 20 -6.77 -1.42 -7.24
CA GLY A 20 -6.83 -0.25 -8.11
C GLY A 20 -8.26 0.02 -8.61
N ALA A 21 -8.58 1.29 -8.87
CA ALA A 21 -9.83 1.69 -9.52
C ALA A 21 -9.68 1.52 -11.04
N ASN A 22 -9.94 0.31 -11.53
CA ASN A 22 -9.72 -0.09 -12.94
C ASN A 22 -11.04 -0.27 -13.68
N TYR A 23 -11.01 -0.16 -15.01
CA TYR A 23 -12.17 -0.57 -15.80
C TYR A 23 -12.27 -2.08 -15.75
N LEU A 24 -13.43 -2.60 -15.36
CA LEU A 24 -13.72 -4.01 -15.21
C LEU A 24 -14.78 -4.42 -16.24
N THR A 25 -14.55 -5.56 -16.89
CA THR A 25 -15.60 -6.37 -17.53
C THR A 25 -15.67 -7.70 -16.79
N SER A 26 -16.89 -8.13 -16.43
CA SER A 26 -17.16 -9.48 -15.92
C SER A 26 -18.45 -10.02 -16.55
N THR A 27 -18.50 -11.33 -16.78
CA THR A 27 -19.72 -12.10 -17.08
C THR A 27 -20.37 -12.67 -15.82
N VAL A 28 -19.60 -12.78 -14.73
CA VAL A 28 -20.06 -13.21 -13.41
C VAL A 28 -20.62 -11.98 -12.66
N PRO A 29 -21.83 -12.05 -12.08
CA PRO A 29 -22.36 -10.99 -11.22
C PRO A 29 -21.45 -10.74 -10.01
N LEU A 30 -21.26 -9.46 -9.66
CA LEU A 30 -20.42 -9.03 -8.54
C LEU A 30 -21.16 -8.01 -7.68
N TRP A 31 -20.93 -8.07 -6.37
CA TRP A 31 -21.48 -7.12 -5.42
C TRP A 31 -20.63 -5.85 -5.33
N PHE A 32 -21.27 -4.71 -5.58
CA PHE A 32 -20.68 -3.38 -5.38
C PHE A 32 -21.68 -2.49 -4.64
N THR A 33 -21.18 -1.47 -3.94
CA THR A 33 -22.07 -0.47 -3.35
C THR A 33 -22.74 0.34 -4.46
N LEU A 34 -23.91 0.93 -4.19
CA LEU A 34 -24.53 1.87 -5.12
C LEU A 34 -23.60 3.06 -5.44
N ALA A 35 -22.83 3.51 -4.44
CA ALA A 35 -21.84 4.57 -4.61
C ALA A 35 -20.75 4.19 -5.62
N ASP A 36 -20.26 2.93 -5.57
CA ASP A 36 -19.31 2.40 -6.56
C ASP A 36 -19.92 2.34 -7.96
N CYS A 37 -21.18 1.93 -8.09
CA CYS A 37 -21.90 1.90 -9.38
C CYS A 37 -22.06 3.32 -9.98
N ILE A 38 -22.36 4.32 -9.14
CA ILE A 38 -22.44 5.72 -9.56
C ILE A 38 -21.05 6.23 -9.96
N ALA A 39 -20.02 5.98 -9.15
CA ALA A 39 -18.63 6.34 -9.46
C ALA A 39 -18.20 5.75 -10.81
N ALA A 40 -18.52 4.48 -11.05
CA ALA A 40 -18.26 3.82 -12.31
C ALA A 40 -18.95 4.51 -13.50
N LYS A 41 -20.21 4.92 -13.34
CA LYS A 41 -20.96 5.67 -14.36
C LYS A 41 -20.34 7.05 -14.62
N LEU A 42 -19.94 7.78 -13.56
CA LEU A 42 -19.32 9.10 -13.68
C LEU A 42 -18.00 9.04 -14.46
N LEU A 43 -17.15 8.07 -14.14
CA LEU A 43 -15.81 7.93 -14.72
C LEU A 43 -15.81 7.31 -16.12
N SER A 44 -16.70 6.35 -16.39
CA SER A 44 -16.70 5.62 -17.67
C SER A 44 -17.78 6.08 -18.66
N GLY A 45 -18.76 6.86 -18.20
CA GLY A 45 -19.98 7.18 -18.94
C GLY A 45 -20.94 5.99 -19.10
N LYS A 46 -20.61 4.79 -18.60
CA LYS A 46 -21.41 3.57 -18.76
C LYS A 46 -21.97 3.11 -17.42
N ALA A 47 -23.26 2.84 -17.38
CA ALA A 47 -23.90 2.26 -16.19
C ALA A 47 -23.64 0.75 -16.20
N PRO A 48 -23.42 0.11 -15.04
CA PRO A 48 -23.43 -1.35 -14.95
C PRO A 48 -24.84 -1.91 -15.18
N ASN A 49 -24.93 -3.18 -15.57
CA ASN A 49 -26.20 -3.91 -15.57
C ASN A 49 -26.49 -4.38 -14.14
N VAL A 50 -27.51 -3.83 -13.50
CA VAL A 50 -27.91 -4.19 -12.14
C VAL A 50 -28.88 -5.36 -12.22
N VAL A 51 -28.43 -6.54 -11.80
CA VAL A 51 -29.26 -7.76 -11.77
C VAL A 51 -30.04 -7.90 -10.45
N GLU A 52 -29.48 -7.37 -9.36
CA GLU A 52 -30.06 -7.39 -8.02
C GLU A 52 -29.57 -6.17 -7.23
N ALA A 53 -30.40 -5.67 -6.32
CA ALA A 53 -30.04 -4.60 -5.40
C ALA A 53 -30.65 -4.86 -4.01
N ILE A 54 -29.82 -4.74 -2.97
CA ILE A 54 -30.22 -4.91 -1.57
C ILE A 54 -30.06 -3.56 -0.86
N SER A 55 -31.08 -3.17 -0.10
CA SER A 55 -31.06 -1.99 0.76
C SER A 55 -31.15 -2.40 2.22
N PHE A 56 -30.44 -1.67 3.07
CA PHE A 56 -30.47 -1.84 4.51
C PHE A 56 -31.02 -0.56 5.14
N THR A 57 -31.88 -0.72 6.13
CA THR A 57 -32.42 0.39 6.93
C THR A 57 -32.07 0.17 8.40
N ALA A 58 -31.90 1.26 9.14
CA ALA A 58 -31.72 1.17 10.58
C ALA A 58 -32.93 0.47 11.23
N GLY A 59 -32.65 -0.37 12.22
CA GLY A 59 -33.69 -0.94 13.09
C GLY A 59 -34.16 0.06 14.15
N THR A 60 -34.87 -0.45 15.16
CA THR A 60 -35.25 0.35 16.33
C THR A 60 -34.01 0.78 17.13
N VAL A 61 -34.09 1.97 17.73
CA VAL A 61 -33.05 2.47 18.65
C VAL A 61 -32.85 1.49 19.80
N GLN A 62 -31.59 1.27 20.19
CA GLN A 62 -31.22 0.37 21.28
C GLN A 62 -31.71 0.94 22.63
N PRO A 63 -32.37 0.15 23.50
CA PRO A 63 -33.00 0.65 24.72
C PRO A 63 -32.00 1.09 25.80
N ASP A 64 -30.76 0.60 25.74
CA ASP A 64 -29.64 0.91 26.63
C ASP A 64 -28.71 2.00 26.08
N LEU A 65 -29.10 2.64 24.98
CA LEU A 65 -28.34 3.72 24.36
C LEU A 65 -28.33 4.96 25.27
N ALA A 66 -27.16 5.27 25.83
CA ALA A 66 -26.99 6.36 26.79
C ALA A 66 -25.98 7.41 26.31
N ALA A 67 -26.12 8.62 26.84
CA ALA A 67 -25.15 9.68 26.62
C ALA A 67 -23.80 9.35 27.26
N ILE A 68 -22.73 9.81 26.62
CA ILE A 68 -21.36 9.62 27.07
C ILE A 68 -20.61 10.96 27.12
N GLU A 69 -19.66 11.08 28.03
CA GLU A 69 -18.70 12.18 28.08
C GLU A 69 -17.36 11.66 27.54
N ILE A 70 -16.97 12.12 26.35
CA ILE A 70 -15.71 11.65 25.74
C ILE A 70 -14.55 12.09 26.63
N SER A 71 -13.68 11.14 26.98
CA SER A 71 -12.58 11.35 27.92
C SER A 71 -13.02 11.83 29.32
N GLY A 72 -14.29 11.64 29.70
CA GLY A 72 -14.84 12.15 30.95
C GLY A 72 -14.95 13.68 31.00
N ASN A 73 -14.92 14.36 29.85
CA ASN A 73 -15.11 15.81 29.77
C ASN A 73 -16.60 16.13 29.53
N PRO A 74 -17.29 16.83 30.45
CA PRO A 74 -18.68 17.24 30.28
C PRO A 74 -18.92 18.11 29.04
N GLU A 75 -17.93 18.88 28.60
CA GLU A 75 -18.03 19.69 27.36
C GLU A 75 -18.08 18.80 26.11
N TYR A 76 -17.63 17.56 26.21
CA TYR A 76 -17.63 16.56 25.13
C TYR A 76 -18.75 15.55 25.27
N ARG A 77 -19.81 15.91 25.99
CA ARG A 77 -21.01 15.09 26.07
C ARG A 77 -21.60 14.87 24.66
N VAL A 78 -21.93 13.61 24.37
CA VAL A 78 -22.66 13.18 23.18
C VAL A 78 -23.83 12.33 23.63
N ASP A 79 -25.04 12.68 23.20
CA ASP A 79 -26.22 11.84 23.37
C ASP A 79 -26.58 11.20 22.02
N PRO A 80 -26.30 9.90 21.83
CA PRO A 80 -26.52 9.26 20.53
C PRO A 80 -28.00 9.11 20.15
N ASN A 81 -28.94 9.47 21.05
CA ASN A 81 -30.37 9.54 20.72
C ASN A 81 -30.76 10.81 19.95
N ASP A 82 -30.00 11.90 20.08
CA ASP A 82 -30.32 13.19 19.45
C ASP A 82 -29.18 13.78 18.62
N THR A 83 -27.96 13.26 18.79
CA THR A 83 -26.74 13.82 18.21
C THR A 83 -25.98 12.77 17.42
N ASP A 84 -25.60 13.10 16.19
CA ASP A 84 -24.64 12.30 15.43
C ASP A 84 -23.26 12.37 16.10
N PHE A 85 -22.81 11.23 16.63
CA PHE A 85 -21.53 11.11 17.32
C PHE A 85 -20.35 11.55 16.45
N PHE A 86 -20.30 11.14 15.19
CA PHE A 86 -19.16 11.43 14.31
C PHE A 86 -19.12 12.92 13.97
N LYS A 87 -20.27 13.52 13.65
CA LYS A 87 -20.37 14.97 13.45
C LYS A 87 -19.86 15.73 14.67
N ARG A 88 -20.32 15.35 15.86
CA ARG A 88 -19.95 16.03 17.11
C ARG A 88 -18.45 15.92 17.41
N VAL A 89 -17.85 14.74 17.25
CA VAL A 89 -16.40 14.54 17.46
C VAL A 89 -15.58 15.41 16.51
N ILE A 90 -15.99 15.52 15.23
CA ILE A 90 -15.29 16.36 14.26
C ILE A 90 -15.43 17.84 14.60
N GLU A 91 -16.62 18.31 14.99
CA GLU A 91 -16.84 19.71 15.39
C GLU A 91 -16.04 20.08 16.65
N LEU A 92 -16.00 19.19 17.65
CA LEU A 92 -15.15 19.33 18.84
C LEU A 92 -13.68 19.46 18.44
N ARG A 93 -13.19 18.55 17.60
CA ARG A 93 -11.82 18.60 17.10
C ARG A 93 -11.51 19.89 16.35
N GLN A 94 -12.43 20.40 15.52
CA GLN A 94 -12.26 21.67 14.82
C GLN A 94 -12.12 22.84 15.81
N SER A 95 -12.93 22.87 16.87
CA SER A 95 -12.85 23.90 17.91
C SER A 95 -11.50 23.88 18.65
N LEU A 96 -11.00 22.69 18.98
CA LEU A 96 -9.70 22.50 19.62
C LEU A 96 -8.55 22.93 18.73
N LYS A 97 -8.60 22.61 17.43
CA LYS A 97 -7.60 23.09 16.47
C LYS A 97 -7.52 24.62 16.43
N LYS A 98 -8.67 25.30 16.44
CA LYS A 98 -8.71 26.78 16.47
C LYS A 98 -8.07 27.33 17.74
N ARG A 99 -8.38 26.75 18.91
CA ARG A 99 -7.77 27.12 20.19
C ARG A 99 -6.26 26.86 20.18
N ARG A 100 -5.83 25.68 19.73
CA ARG A 100 -4.43 25.29 19.59
C ARG A 100 -3.65 26.29 18.73
N ASP A 101 -4.23 26.69 17.60
CA ASP A 101 -3.58 27.62 16.66
C ASP A 101 -3.44 29.04 17.23
N ALA A 102 -4.27 29.40 18.22
CA ALA A 102 -4.18 30.64 18.98
C ALA A 102 -3.31 30.55 20.25
N ALA A 103 -3.04 29.33 20.75
CA ALA A 103 -2.27 29.07 21.96
C ALA A 103 -0.75 29.03 21.73
N SER A 104 0.03 29.07 22.82
CA SER A 104 1.49 28.97 22.81
C SER A 104 2.00 28.23 24.04
N GLY A 105 3.24 27.73 24.00
CA GLY A 105 3.83 26.96 25.10
C GLY A 105 3.05 25.67 25.39
N ASP A 106 3.03 25.27 26.67
CA ASP A 106 2.46 24.00 27.13
C ASP A 106 0.98 23.83 26.74
N GLU A 107 0.18 24.90 26.78
CA GLU A 107 -1.24 24.87 26.38
C GLU A 107 -1.42 24.40 24.92
N LYS A 108 -0.52 24.83 24.03
CA LYS A 108 -0.56 24.42 22.62
C LYS A 108 -0.31 22.93 22.47
N ASP A 109 0.63 22.38 23.23
CA ASP A 109 0.99 20.97 23.18
C ASP A 109 -0.12 20.09 23.79
N GLU A 110 -0.76 20.54 24.87
CA GLU A 110 -1.94 19.91 25.46
C GLU A 110 -3.10 19.87 24.45
N LEU A 111 -3.45 21.02 23.85
CA LEU A 111 -4.52 21.09 22.85
C LEU A 111 -4.20 20.29 21.58
N ASP A 112 -2.92 20.22 21.17
CA ASP A 112 -2.53 19.37 20.05
C ASP A 112 -2.66 17.88 20.38
N THR A 113 -2.30 17.47 21.60
CA THR A 113 -2.51 16.12 22.10
C THR A 113 -4.00 15.76 22.09
N GLU A 114 -4.84 16.66 22.59
CA GLU A 114 -6.28 16.44 22.69
C GLU A 114 -6.97 16.36 21.32
N GLN A 115 -6.65 17.25 20.37
CA GLN A 115 -7.20 17.15 19.01
C GLN A 115 -6.73 15.88 18.28
N ASN A 116 -5.51 15.41 18.58
CA ASN A 116 -4.99 14.14 18.04
C ASN A 116 -5.72 12.94 18.65
N ALA A 117 -6.03 12.97 19.95
CA ALA A 117 -6.83 11.93 20.60
C ALA A 117 -8.23 11.84 19.97
N LEU A 118 -8.92 12.97 19.76
CA LEU A 118 -10.20 12.99 19.06
C LEU A 118 -10.09 12.52 17.60
N LYS A 119 -8.98 12.84 16.90
CA LYS A 119 -8.72 12.34 15.55
C LYS A 119 -8.64 10.81 15.53
N ILE A 120 -7.89 10.23 16.46
CA ILE A 120 -7.72 8.79 16.59
C ILE A 120 -9.06 8.14 16.92
N ALA A 121 -9.78 8.68 17.89
CA ALA A 121 -11.12 8.19 18.26
C ALA A 121 -12.08 8.22 17.06
N ALA A 122 -12.15 9.32 16.32
CA ALA A 122 -12.99 9.45 15.13
C ALA A 122 -12.63 8.40 14.07
N ASN A 123 -11.35 8.25 13.74
CA ASN A 123 -10.91 7.30 12.70
C ASN A 123 -11.17 5.84 13.11
N SER A 124 -10.88 5.49 14.37
CA SER A 124 -11.10 4.14 14.88
C SER A 124 -12.58 3.78 14.91
N THR A 125 -13.44 4.67 15.43
CA THR A 125 -14.87 4.42 15.61
C THR A 125 -15.70 4.55 14.33
N SER A 126 -15.30 5.41 13.40
CA SER A 126 -16.05 5.61 12.15
C SER A 126 -15.86 4.48 11.14
N TYR A 127 -14.68 3.87 11.08
CA TYR A 127 -14.37 2.83 10.09
C TYR A 127 -13.68 1.62 10.69
N GLY A 128 -12.57 1.81 11.42
CA GLY A 128 -11.67 0.72 11.81
C GLY A 128 -12.36 -0.42 12.56
N ILE A 129 -13.24 -0.09 13.51
CA ILE A 129 -13.96 -1.10 14.32
C ILE A 129 -14.91 -1.98 13.50
N PHE A 130 -15.44 -1.47 12.38
CA PHE A 130 -16.44 -2.20 11.57
C PHE A 130 -15.81 -3.23 10.63
N ILE A 131 -14.50 -3.11 10.35
CA ILE A 131 -13.77 -4.03 9.47
C ILE A 131 -12.67 -4.79 10.22
N GLU A 132 -12.66 -4.72 11.54
CA GLU A 132 -11.67 -5.40 12.36
C GLU A 132 -11.86 -6.91 12.24
N VAL A 133 -10.84 -7.57 11.72
CA VAL A 133 -10.74 -9.04 11.65
C VAL A 133 -9.38 -9.43 12.21
N ASN A 134 -9.36 -10.29 13.22
CA ASN A 134 -8.18 -10.76 13.90
C ASN A 134 -7.82 -12.16 13.40
N VAL A 135 -6.63 -12.31 12.85
CA VAL A 135 -6.17 -13.61 12.32
C VAL A 135 -5.45 -14.36 13.42
N GLU A 136 -5.92 -15.57 13.70
CA GLU A 136 -5.30 -16.51 14.63
C GLU A 136 -4.74 -17.71 13.88
N THR A 137 -3.56 -18.19 14.27
CA THR A 137 -2.97 -19.41 13.71
C THR A 137 -3.06 -20.56 14.72
N GLY A 138 -3.78 -21.61 14.35
CA GLY A 138 -3.92 -22.85 15.11
C GLY A 138 -2.77 -23.83 14.84
N ALA A 139 -2.57 -24.78 15.77
CA ALA A 139 -1.52 -25.79 15.64
C ALA A 139 -1.77 -26.85 14.55
N LYS A 140 -3.02 -26.96 14.06
CA LYS A 140 -3.42 -27.93 13.03
C LYS A 140 -4.42 -27.27 12.09
N ALA A 141 -4.30 -27.58 10.81
CA ALA A 141 -5.27 -27.18 9.82
C ALA A 141 -6.62 -27.88 10.06
N LYS A 142 -7.71 -27.13 9.87
CA LYS A 142 -9.10 -27.59 10.04
C LYS A 142 -9.90 -27.27 8.79
N ALA A 143 -10.85 -28.15 8.48
CA ALA A 143 -11.83 -27.89 7.45
C ALA A 143 -12.73 -26.71 7.88
N THR A 144 -12.76 -25.68 7.06
CA THR A 144 -13.46 -24.41 7.27
C THR A 144 -14.38 -24.16 6.07
N THR A 145 -15.55 -23.61 6.32
CA THR A 145 -16.47 -23.21 5.24
C THR A 145 -16.19 -21.75 4.91
N VAL A 146 -15.83 -21.48 3.65
CA VAL A 146 -15.57 -20.14 3.13
C VAL A 146 -16.83 -19.65 2.44
N HIS A 147 -17.33 -18.49 2.87
CA HIS A 147 -18.41 -17.78 2.21
C HIS A 147 -17.83 -16.74 1.25
N SER A 148 -18.05 -16.94 -0.05
CA SER A 148 -17.48 -16.12 -1.12
C SER A 148 -18.45 -15.03 -1.59
N SER A 149 -17.95 -14.14 -2.44
CA SER A 149 -18.74 -13.14 -3.18
C SER A 149 -19.71 -13.74 -4.19
N THR A 150 -19.55 -15.03 -4.55
CA THR A 150 -20.47 -15.74 -5.45
C THR A 150 -21.68 -16.33 -4.72
N CYS A 151 -21.75 -16.18 -3.39
CA CYS A 151 -22.77 -16.76 -2.52
C CYS A 151 -22.80 -18.30 -2.50
N ASP A 152 -21.84 -18.97 -3.15
CA ASP A 152 -21.66 -20.41 -3.14
C ASP A 152 -20.55 -20.81 -2.16
N PRO A 153 -20.89 -21.29 -0.95
CA PRO A 153 -19.88 -21.64 0.04
C PRO A 153 -19.11 -22.89 -0.37
N PHE A 154 -17.81 -22.90 -0.09
CA PHE A 154 -16.95 -24.06 -0.34
C PHE A 154 -16.12 -24.43 0.90
N ARG A 155 -15.65 -25.68 0.96
CA ARG A 155 -14.80 -26.16 2.05
C ARG A 155 -13.33 -25.97 1.70
N PHE A 156 -12.58 -25.41 2.65
CA PHE A 156 -11.14 -25.22 2.55
C PHE A 156 -10.46 -25.66 3.84
N THR A 157 -9.26 -26.24 3.76
CA THR A 157 -8.51 -26.67 4.95
C THR A 157 -7.41 -25.67 5.25
N THR A 158 -7.52 -24.98 6.39
CA THR A 158 -6.57 -23.93 6.80
C THR A 158 -6.25 -24.05 8.29
N ASP A 159 -5.04 -23.67 8.69
CA ASP A 159 -4.63 -23.50 10.08
C ASP A 159 -4.90 -22.08 10.60
N LYS A 160 -5.38 -21.18 9.74
CA LYS A 160 -5.73 -19.81 10.12
C LYS A 160 -7.24 -19.66 10.36
N SER A 161 -7.60 -18.89 11.38
CA SER A 161 -8.97 -18.48 11.70
C SER A 161 -9.08 -16.97 11.65
N GLU A 162 -10.14 -16.46 11.03
CA GLU A 162 -10.42 -15.03 10.92
C GLU A 162 -11.55 -14.66 11.88
N MET A 163 -11.19 -14.05 13.01
CA MET A 163 -12.11 -13.72 14.09
C MET A 163 -12.58 -12.27 13.94
N PRO A 164 -13.88 -12.03 13.71
CA PRO A 164 -14.44 -10.69 13.74
C PRO A 164 -14.15 -9.97 15.06
N GLY A 165 -13.80 -8.69 15.01
CA GLY A 165 -13.75 -7.83 16.19
C GLY A 165 -15.14 -7.61 16.79
N THR A 166 -15.20 -7.08 18.01
CA THR A 166 -16.44 -6.92 18.79
C THR A 166 -17.55 -6.16 18.05
N PHE A 167 -17.18 -5.16 17.23
CA PHE A 167 -18.11 -4.32 16.48
C PHE A 167 -18.04 -4.56 14.97
N PHE A 168 -17.52 -5.71 14.53
CA PHE A 168 -17.39 -6.03 13.12
C PHE A 168 -18.74 -5.94 12.41
N HIS A 169 -18.85 -5.03 11.45
CA HIS A 169 -20.03 -4.78 10.66
C HIS A 169 -19.62 -4.41 9.23
N PRO A 170 -19.23 -5.39 8.40
CA PRO A 170 -18.58 -5.15 7.12
C PRO A 170 -19.46 -4.35 6.16
N LEU A 171 -20.78 -4.46 6.26
CA LEU A 171 -21.71 -3.64 5.45
C LEU A 171 -21.49 -2.13 5.67
N LEU A 172 -21.31 -1.67 6.91
CA LEU A 172 -21.08 -0.25 7.20
C LEU A 172 -19.70 0.17 6.70
N GLY A 173 -18.67 -0.63 6.98
CA GLY A 173 -17.32 -0.36 6.48
C GLY A 173 -17.24 -0.26 4.95
N THR A 174 -17.91 -1.15 4.24
CA THR A 174 -17.95 -1.15 2.77
C THR A 174 -18.72 0.06 2.23
N LEU A 175 -19.86 0.43 2.82
CA LEU A 175 -20.63 1.61 2.41
C LEU A 175 -19.83 2.92 2.59
N ILE A 176 -19.10 3.06 3.70
CA ILE A 176 -18.23 4.22 3.97
C ILE A 176 -17.16 4.34 2.90
N THR A 177 -16.45 3.24 2.60
CA THR A 177 -15.39 3.29 1.57
C THR A 177 -15.96 3.49 0.16
N GLY A 178 -17.16 2.99 -0.13
CA GLY A 178 -17.88 3.24 -1.39
C GLY A 178 -18.22 4.73 -1.56
N ALA A 179 -18.74 5.37 -0.50
CA ALA A 179 -19.03 6.80 -0.50
C ALA A 179 -17.75 7.64 -0.70
N ALA A 180 -16.65 7.29 -0.03
CA ALA A 180 -15.37 7.96 -0.21
C ALA A 180 -14.84 7.85 -1.65
N ARG A 181 -14.96 6.66 -2.27
CA ARG A 181 -14.61 6.48 -3.70
C ARG A 181 -15.51 7.29 -4.62
N LEU A 182 -16.80 7.43 -4.31
CA LEU A 182 -17.70 8.30 -5.05
C LEU A 182 -17.30 9.78 -4.94
N MET A 183 -16.87 10.25 -3.77
CA MET A 183 -16.34 11.62 -3.62
C MET A 183 -15.12 11.86 -4.52
N LEU A 184 -14.16 10.92 -4.54
CA LEU A 184 -12.99 11.03 -5.42
C LEU A 184 -13.35 10.97 -6.90
N ALA A 185 -14.25 10.06 -7.29
CA ALA A 185 -14.72 9.96 -8.67
C ALA A 185 -15.46 11.23 -9.12
N THR A 186 -16.20 11.87 -8.21
CA THR A 186 -16.86 13.15 -8.44
C THR A 186 -15.84 14.26 -8.61
N ALA A 187 -14.82 14.34 -7.75
CA ALA A 187 -13.74 15.31 -7.89
C ALA A 187 -13.00 15.14 -9.23
N GLU A 188 -12.65 13.92 -9.60
CA GLU A 188 -12.01 13.62 -10.89
C GLU A 188 -12.87 14.04 -12.08
N ARG A 189 -14.18 13.77 -12.00
CA ARG A 189 -15.11 14.16 -13.06
C ARG A 189 -15.20 15.68 -13.18
N LEU A 190 -15.31 16.40 -12.07
CA LEU A 190 -15.35 17.86 -12.05
C LEU A 190 -14.05 18.46 -12.59
N VAL A 191 -12.89 17.93 -12.21
CA VAL A 191 -11.58 18.32 -12.76
C VAL A 191 -11.61 18.23 -14.29
N THR A 192 -12.07 17.11 -14.83
CA THR A 192 -12.15 16.90 -16.27
C THR A 192 -13.18 17.82 -16.95
N ASP A 193 -14.36 18.00 -16.37
CA ASP A 193 -15.42 18.87 -16.91
C ASP A 193 -14.98 20.35 -16.92
N HIS A 194 -14.14 20.76 -15.96
CA HIS A 194 -13.49 22.07 -15.95
C HIS A 194 -12.27 22.15 -16.89
N GLY A 195 -11.97 21.13 -17.69
CA GLY A 195 -10.85 21.11 -18.62
C GLY A 195 -9.48 21.16 -17.92
N LEU A 196 -9.40 20.64 -16.70
CA LEU A 196 -8.17 20.46 -15.93
C LEU A 196 -7.67 19.01 -16.07
N ASP A 197 -6.47 18.72 -15.60
CA ASP A 197 -5.95 17.35 -15.49
C ASP A 197 -5.55 17.07 -14.03
N TRP A 198 -5.00 15.89 -13.74
CA TRP A 198 -4.49 15.55 -12.41
C TRP A 198 -3.23 14.66 -12.47
N SER A 199 -2.35 14.79 -11.47
CA SER A 199 -1.05 14.08 -11.42
C SER A 199 -1.09 12.81 -10.58
N PHE A 200 -1.76 12.85 -9.43
CA PHE A 200 -1.99 11.68 -8.58
C PHE A 200 -3.24 11.87 -7.71
N CYS A 201 -3.74 10.77 -7.17
CA CYS A 201 -4.84 10.74 -6.22
C CYS A 201 -4.52 9.70 -5.14
N ASP A 202 -4.60 10.09 -3.87
CA ASP A 202 -4.28 9.23 -2.72
C ASP A 202 -5.42 9.32 -1.71
N THR A 203 -6.33 8.33 -1.74
CA THR A 203 -7.48 8.04 -0.86
C THR A 203 -8.43 9.16 -0.39
N ASP A 204 -7.92 10.32 -0.04
CA ASP A 204 -8.59 11.51 0.47
C ASP A 204 -8.10 12.81 -0.20
N SER A 205 -7.16 12.71 -1.14
CA SER A 205 -6.56 13.87 -1.81
C SER A 205 -6.38 13.66 -3.32
N MET A 206 -6.32 14.77 -4.06
CA MET A 206 -6.07 14.79 -5.50
C MET A 206 -5.18 15.99 -5.87
N ALA A 207 -4.10 15.72 -6.59
CA ALA A 207 -3.22 16.75 -7.12
C ALA A 207 -3.70 17.18 -8.50
N ILE A 208 -4.47 18.27 -8.55
CA ILE A 208 -4.98 18.85 -9.80
C ILE A 208 -3.82 19.49 -10.57
N ALA A 209 -3.68 19.13 -11.85
CA ALA A 209 -2.62 19.59 -12.73
C ALA A 209 -3.15 20.64 -13.72
N LYS A 210 -2.33 21.66 -13.95
CA LYS A 210 -2.60 22.71 -14.93
C LYS A 210 -2.25 22.21 -16.34
N PRO A 211 -3.18 22.23 -17.31
CA PRO A 211 -2.83 22.01 -18.71
C PRO A 211 -1.82 23.05 -19.21
N ASP A 212 -0.90 22.67 -20.10
CA ASP A 212 0.20 23.54 -20.55
C ASP A 212 -0.30 24.87 -21.12
N ALA A 213 -1.33 24.83 -21.99
CA ALA A 213 -1.91 25.99 -22.64
C ALA A 213 -2.80 26.87 -21.74
N MET A 214 -3.07 26.46 -20.49
CA MET A 214 -3.97 27.20 -19.59
C MET A 214 -3.21 28.28 -18.78
N PRO A 215 -3.67 29.54 -18.74
CA PRO A 215 -3.15 30.57 -17.84
C PRO A 215 -3.30 30.21 -16.36
N ALA A 216 -2.37 30.64 -15.52
CA ALA A 216 -2.35 30.31 -14.10
C ALA A 216 -3.57 30.85 -13.32
N ASP A 217 -4.05 32.06 -13.65
CA ASP A 217 -5.24 32.64 -13.00
C ASP A 217 -6.52 31.87 -13.37
N GLN A 218 -6.62 31.43 -14.62
CA GLN A 218 -7.73 30.59 -15.08
C GLN A 218 -7.70 29.22 -14.41
N PHE A 219 -6.51 28.65 -14.26
CA PHE A 219 -6.32 27.40 -13.50
C PHE A 219 -6.79 27.54 -12.06
N ALA A 220 -6.34 28.57 -11.35
CA ALA A 220 -6.72 28.81 -9.96
C ALA A 220 -8.25 28.98 -9.80
N LYS A 221 -8.91 29.73 -10.70
CA LYS A 221 -10.37 29.89 -10.70
C LYS A 221 -11.11 28.56 -10.92
N ARG A 222 -10.66 27.75 -11.86
CA ARG A 222 -11.28 26.44 -12.18
C ARG A 222 -11.04 25.42 -11.07
N ALA A 223 -9.84 25.36 -10.50
CA ALA A 223 -9.54 24.50 -9.36
C ALA A 223 -10.37 24.89 -8.13
N ARG A 224 -10.57 26.19 -7.90
CA ARG A 224 -11.46 26.70 -6.86
C ARG A 224 -12.91 26.27 -7.10
N ALA A 225 -13.42 26.38 -8.32
CA ALA A 225 -14.78 25.93 -8.65
C ALA A 225 -15.01 24.43 -8.35
N VAL A 226 -14.00 23.57 -8.59
CA VAL A 226 -14.05 22.16 -8.20
C VAL A 226 -14.20 22.01 -6.68
N VAL A 227 -13.45 22.79 -5.91
CA VAL A 227 -13.50 22.77 -4.44
C VAL A 227 -14.85 23.28 -3.93
N ASP A 228 -15.33 24.40 -4.45
CA ASP A 228 -16.54 25.07 -3.98
C ASP A 228 -17.79 24.21 -4.26
N TRP A 229 -17.76 23.34 -5.28
CA TRP A 229 -18.84 22.38 -5.55
C TRP A 229 -19.15 21.48 -4.34
N PHE A 230 -18.14 21.15 -3.54
CA PHE A 230 -18.29 20.30 -2.35
C PHE A 230 -18.86 21.03 -1.12
N GLU A 231 -19.07 22.35 -1.16
CA GLU A 231 -19.67 23.11 -0.05
C GLU A 231 -21.07 22.61 0.31
N ALA A 232 -21.87 22.27 -0.70
CA ALA A 232 -23.23 21.79 -0.51
C ALA A 232 -23.30 20.43 0.21
N LEU A 233 -22.18 19.70 0.29
CA LEU A 233 -22.09 18.39 0.94
C LEU A 233 -21.61 18.48 2.40
N ASN A 234 -21.36 19.68 2.93
CA ASN A 234 -20.83 19.85 4.27
C ASN A 234 -21.90 19.62 5.35
N PRO A 235 -21.75 18.60 6.23
CA PRO A 235 -22.71 18.34 7.30
C PRO A 235 -22.42 19.15 8.59
N TYR A 236 -21.27 19.83 8.68
CA TYR A 236 -20.77 20.48 9.89
C TYR A 236 -21.26 21.93 10.01
N ALA A 237 -21.49 22.38 11.25
CA ALA A 237 -21.98 23.73 11.51
C ALA A 237 -21.02 24.86 11.09
N SER A 238 -19.73 24.55 10.89
CA SER A 238 -18.72 25.52 10.48
C SER A 238 -18.85 25.98 9.02
N GLY A 239 -19.60 25.26 8.18
CA GLY A 239 -19.76 25.57 6.77
C GLY A 239 -18.46 25.45 5.95
N GLY A 240 -18.49 25.97 4.72
CA GLY A 240 -17.38 25.89 3.75
C GLY A 240 -17.28 24.52 3.07
N SER A 241 -16.26 24.35 2.24
CA SER A 241 -16.10 23.11 1.48
C SER A 241 -15.50 21.99 2.34
N ILE A 242 -16.01 20.77 2.17
CA ILE A 242 -15.39 19.56 2.74
C ILE A 242 -14.12 19.15 1.99
N LEU A 243 -13.90 19.70 0.78
CA LEU A 243 -12.64 19.58 0.05
C LEU A 243 -11.82 20.86 0.28
N GLN A 244 -10.51 20.73 0.50
CA GLN A 244 -9.66 21.88 0.80
C GLN A 244 -8.41 21.90 -0.08
N ILE A 245 -7.99 23.09 -0.52
CA ILE A 245 -6.67 23.30 -1.13
C ILE A 245 -5.62 23.27 -0.01
N GLU A 246 -4.70 22.32 -0.09
CA GLU A 246 -3.60 22.21 0.89
C GLU A 246 -2.69 23.44 0.85
N GLY A 247 -2.22 23.90 2.02
CA GLY A 247 -1.32 25.05 2.15
C GLY A 247 0.05 24.86 1.50
N VAL A 248 0.40 23.65 1.05
CA VAL A 248 1.62 23.41 0.23
C VAL A 248 1.59 24.18 -1.10
N ASN A 249 0.41 24.56 -1.58
CA ASN A 249 0.22 25.37 -2.80
C ASN A 249 0.51 26.86 -2.59
N SER A 250 0.69 27.31 -1.35
CA SER A 250 1.07 28.69 -1.03
C SER A 250 2.59 28.84 -0.99
N SER A 251 3.11 30.00 -1.38
CA SER A 251 4.50 30.39 -1.19
C SER A 251 4.90 30.31 0.28
N LEU A 252 6.17 29.99 0.50
CA LEU A 252 6.74 29.87 1.85
C LEU A 252 6.84 31.24 2.53
N ASP A 253 7.14 32.28 1.74
CA ASP A 253 7.39 33.64 2.21
C ASP A 253 6.09 34.45 2.27
N THR A 254 5.36 34.53 1.16
CA THR A 254 4.19 35.42 1.04
C THR A 254 2.88 34.79 1.47
N LYS A 255 2.83 33.45 1.59
CA LYS A 255 1.59 32.65 1.75
C LYS A 255 0.58 32.75 0.60
N GLU A 256 0.91 33.47 -0.46
CA GLU A 256 0.10 33.56 -1.68
C GLU A 256 0.28 32.32 -2.55
N PRO A 257 -0.70 31.94 -3.39
CA PRO A 257 -0.57 30.81 -4.30
C PRO A 257 0.68 30.91 -5.20
N GLU A 258 1.46 29.83 -5.26
CA GLU A 258 2.70 29.74 -6.03
C GLU A 258 2.68 28.49 -6.92
N GLN A 259 3.35 28.56 -8.08
CA GLN A 259 3.46 27.41 -8.97
C GLN A 259 4.22 26.26 -8.29
N LEU A 260 3.54 25.13 -8.15
CA LEU A 260 4.05 23.91 -7.55
C LEU A 260 4.17 22.81 -8.61
N PHE A 261 5.36 22.22 -8.74
CA PHE A 261 5.63 21.10 -9.64
C PHE A 261 5.49 19.78 -8.89
N CYS A 262 5.11 18.73 -9.62
CA CYS A 262 4.98 17.38 -9.10
C CYS A 262 5.84 16.42 -9.93
N TRP A 263 6.65 15.60 -9.24
CA TRP A 263 7.29 14.42 -9.82
C TRP A 263 6.72 13.17 -9.17
N ALA A 264 5.95 12.38 -9.92
CA ALA A 264 5.31 11.16 -9.44
C ALA A 264 5.95 9.94 -10.12
N VAL A 265 6.40 8.98 -9.30
CA VAL A 265 7.04 7.73 -9.77
C VAL A 265 6.02 6.59 -9.83
N SER A 266 5.28 6.39 -8.74
CA SER A 266 4.22 5.37 -8.60
C SER A 266 3.34 5.70 -7.39
N SER A 267 2.33 4.87 -7.10
CA SER A 267 1.47 5.05 -5.92
C SER A 267 2.30 5.32 -4.67
N LYS A 268 1.95 6.40 -3.97
CA LYS A 268 2.62 6.88 -2.75
C LYS A 268 4.10 7.24 -2.92
N ARG A 269 4.66 7.38 -4.13
CA ARG A 269 6.04 7.81 -4.37
C ARG A 269 6.06 9.05 -5.25
N TYR A 270 6.09 10.21 -4.62
CA TYR A 270 6.10 11.49 -5.31
C TYR A 270 6.85 12.56 -4.50
N ALA A 271 7.21 13.64 -5.19
CA ALA A 271 7.69 14.88 -4.59
C ALA A 271 6.95 16.08 -5.20
N LEU A 272 6.62 17.05 -4.36
CA LEU A 272 6.16 18.38 -4.74
C LEU A 272 7.30 19.37 -4.51
N PHE A 273 7.55 20.26 -5.47
CA PHE A 273 8.70 21.17 -5.42
C PHE A 273 8.45 22.45 -6.23
N ASN A 274 9.15 23.53 -5.87
CA ASN A 274 9.32 24.69 -6.74
C ASN A 274 10.66 24.59 -7.48
N ILE A 275 10.81 25.37 -8.54
CA ILE A 275 12.10 25.54 -9.21
C ILE A 275 12.69 26.85 -8.69
N GLY A 276 13.80 26.75 -7.96
CA GLY A 276 14.52 27.88 -7.39
C GLY A 276 15.44 28.58 -8.39
N ALA A 277 16.26 29.49 -7.87
CA ALA A 277 17.32 30.13 -8.64
C ALA A 277 18.25 29.07 -9.27
N GLU A 278 18.75 29.35 -10.48
CA GLU A 278 19.64 28.45 -11.24
C GLU A 278 19.01 27.10 -11.64
N GLY A 279 17.69 26.92 -11.47
CA GLY A 279 16.98 25.70 -11.87
C GLY A 279 17.01 24.57 -10.84
N ALA A 280 17.53 24.80 -9.63
CA ALA A 280 17.59 23.80 -8.57
C ALA A 280 16.20 23.54 -7.94
N PRO A 281 15.88 22.29 -7.56
CA PRO A 281 14.59 21.99 -6.95
C PRO A 281 14.54 22.40 -5.47
N VAL A 282 13.49 23.14 -5.11
CA VAL A 282 13.14 23.47 -3.71
C VAL A 282 12.00 22.55 -3.28
N LEU A 283 12.32 21.51 -2.51
CA LEU A 283 11.34 20.52 -2.07
C LEU A 283 10.31 21.14 -1.12
N ARG A 284 9.03 20.80 -1.34
CA ARG A 284 7.87 21.29 -0.58
C ARG A 284 7.11 20.20 0.14
N LYS A 285 7.07 18.99 -0.43
CA LYS A 285 6.52 17.76 0.17
C LYS A 285 7.20 16.57 -0.49
N VAL A 286 7.57 15.55 0.27
CA VAL A 286 8.16 14.33 -0.26
C VAL A 286 7.57 13.10 0.40
N SER A 287 7.58 11.98 -0.30
CA SER A 287 7.15 10.71 0.27
C SER A 287 8.31 9.90 0.85
N ALA A 288 8.16 9.37 2.06
CA ALA A 288 9.04 8.33 2.62
C ALA A 288 8.51 6.90 2.35
N HIS A 289 7.48 6.75 1.51
CA HIS A 289 6.90 5.44 1.25
C HIS A 289 7.92 4.50 0.62
N GLY A 290 8.05 3.32 1.21
CA GLY A 290 9.06 2.34 0.82
C GLY A 290 10.51 2.72 1.19
N LEU A 291 10.70 3.73 2.03
CA LEU A 291 11.99 4.08 2.65
C LEU A 291 11.98 3.86 4.16
N GLY A 292 10.85 4.12 4.84
CA GLY A 292 10.76 4.09 6.31
C GLY A 292 10.98 2.73 7.00
N HIS A 293 11.17 1.64 6.24
CA HIS A 293 11.61 0.36 6.81
C HIS A 293 13.12 0.32 7.03
N LEU A 294 13.88 1.23 6.39
CA LEU A 294 15.32 1.34 6.53
C LEU A 294 15.65 2.24 7.73
N ILE A 295 16.70 1.87 8.45
CA ILE A 295 17.35 2.77 9.40
C ILE A 295 17.96 3.93 8.61
N PRO A 296 17.91 5.18 9.08
CA PRO A 296 18.58 6.29 8.42
C PRO A 296 20.08 6.02 8.23
N PRO A 297 20.62 6.12 7.00
CA PRO A 297 22.05 5.93 6.77
C PRO A 297 22.90 7.02 7.43
N TYR A 298 22.33 8.21 7.63
CA TYR A 298 22.95 9.35 8.30
C TYR A 298 21.86 10.29 8.83
N GLY A 299 22.22 11.12 9.82
CA GLY A 299 21.34 12.13 10.42
C GLY A 299 21.62 13.54 9.92
N ASP A 300 20.87 14.54 10.41
CA ASP A 300 21.03 15.94 9.98
C ASP A 300 22.42 16.52 10.32
N ASN A 301 23.05 16.05 11.41
CA ASN A 301 24.40 16.45 11.82
C ASN A 301 25.52 15.92 10.91
N ASP A 302 25.22 14.94 10.05
CA ASP A 302 26.14 14.30 9.10
C ASP A 302 25.57 14.38 7.68
N ALA A 303 24.81 15.44 7.38
CA ALA A 303 24.21 15.62 6.06
C ALA A 303 25.25 16.11 5.03
N PRO A 304 25.12 15.74 3.74
CA PRO A 304 25.99 16.25 2.68
C PRO A 304 25.97 17.78 2.59
N LEU A 305 27.15 18.41 2.71
CA LEU A 305 27.30 19.88 2.68
C LEU A 305 26.89 20.52 1.35
N ASN A 306 26.93 19.74 0.26
CA ASN A 306 26.61 20.20 -1.09
C ASN A 306 25.11 20.07 -1.45
N LEU A 307 24.27 19.62 -0.51
CA LEU A 307 22.83 19.54 -0.70
C LEU A 307 22.11 20.62 0.13
N PRO A 308 21.04 21.22 -0.42
CA PRO A 308 20.30 22.23 0.31
C PRO A 308 19.68 21.63 1.57
N THR A 309 19.74 22.38 2.67
CA THR A 309 19.02 22.00 3.88
C THR A 309 17.51 22.06 3.61
N PRO A 310 16.77 20.96 3.81
CA PRO A 310 15.33 20.95 3.62
C PRO A 310 14.65 21.93 4.55
N GLN A 311 13.54 22.51 4.09
CA GLN A 311 12.75 23.36 4.97
C GLN A 311 12.09 22.55 6.08
N LYS A 312 11.99 23.15 7.27
CA LYS A 312 11.39 22.50 8.46
C LYS A 312 9.97 21.97 8.20
N THR A 313 9.21 22.63 7.33
CA THR A 313 7.85 22.20 6.96
C THR A 313 7.79 20.92 6.13
N VAL A 314 8.90 20.53 5.51
CA VAL A 314 9.03 19.27 4.76
C VAL A 314 9.40 18.11 5.68
N LEU A 315 10.09 18.42 6.79
CA LEU A 315 10.51 17.45 7.80
C LEU A 315 9.37 17.15 8.78
N GLY A 316 9.46 16.01 9.48
CA GLY A 316 8.45 15.56 10.45
C GLY A 316 7.47 14.54 9.84
N ASN A 317 6.57 14.00 10.68
CA ASN A 317 5.63 12.93 10.28
C ASN A 317 6.29 11.72 9.59
N GLY A 318 7.51 11.35 10.02
CA GLY A 318 8.29 10.25 9.44
C GLY A 318 9.15 10.65 8.22
N ILE A 319 9.14 11.91 7.81
CA ILE A 319 10.11 12.45 6.84
C ILE A 319 11.36 12.92 7.59
N GLU A 320 12.52 12.50 7.08
CA GLU A 320 13.84 12.74 7.66
C GLU A 320 14.75 13.38 6.60
N ARG A 321 15.89 13.91 7.05
CA ARG A 321 16.84 14.62 6.18
C ARG A 321 17.23 13.80 4.95
N TRP A 322 17.64 12.55 5.15
CA TRP A 322 18.13 11.69 4.07
C TRP A 322 17.04 11.35 3.02
N HIS A 323 15.76 11.32 3.41
CA HIS A 323 14.64 11.18 2.47
C HIS A 323 14.60 12.37 1.50
N CYS A 324 14.75 13.59 2.04
CA CYS A 324 14.76 14.81 1.24
C CYS A 324 15.97 14.86 0.30
N ASP A 325 17.15 14.47 0.78
CA ASP A 325 18.37 14.44 -0.02
C ASP A 325 18.23 13.47 -1.22
N LEU A 326 17.65 12.29 -1.00
CA LEU A 326 17.35 11.34 -2.08
C LEU A 326 16.38 11.95 -3.11
N TRP A 327 15.28 12.54 -2.65
CA TRP A 327 14.31 13.18 -3.55
C TRP A 327 14.91 14.38 -4.29
N HIS A 328 15.82 15.14 -3.66
CA HIS A 328 16.55 16.20 -4.33
C HIS A 328 17.36 15.64 -5.50
N GLN A 329 18.05 14.51 -5.34
CA GLN A 329 18.77 13.85 -6.44
C GLN A 329 17.83 13.32 -7.53
N ILE A 330 16.69 12.74 -7.15
CA ILE A 330 15.68 12.23 -8.09
C ILE A 330 15.14 13.37 -8.96
N VAL A 331 14.69 14.45 -8.32
CA VAL A 331 14.13 15.61 -9.02
C VAL A 331 15.21 16.32 -9.85
N SER A 332 16.43 16.46 -9.33
CA SER A 332 17.55 17.04 -10.08
C SER A 332 17.88 16.24 -11.34
N ALA A 333 17.89 14.90 -11.25
CA ALA A 333 18.09 14.03 -12.41
C ALA A 333 16.97 14.17 -13.44
N ALA A 334 15.72 14.29 -12.98
CA ALA A 334 14.56 14.53 -13.84
C ALA A 334 14.62 15.88 -14.56
N LEU A 335 14.93 16.96 -13.85
CA LEU A 335 15.08 18.31 -14.43
C LEU A 335 16.24 18.37 -15.43
N ALA A 336 17.29 17.57 -15.22
CA ALA A 336 18.40 17.42 -16.17
C ALA A 336 18.10 16.50 -17.37
N GLY A 337 16.86 16.01 -17.53
CA GLY A 337 16.47 15.14 -18.64
C GLY A 337 17.01 13.71 -18.56
N ARG A 338 17.49 13.28 -17.38
CA ARG A 338 18.10 11.96 -17.15
C ARG A 338 17.50 11.27 -15.92
N PRO A 339 16.17 11.09 -15.84
CA PRO A 339 15.48 10.60 -14.66
C PRO A 339 15.97 9.22 -14.19
N ASP A 340 16.50 8.39 -15.08
CA ASP A 340 17.06 7.07 -14.74
C ASP A 340 18.40 7.12 -14.01
N GLN A 341 19.12 8.24 -14.13
CA GLN A 341 20.50 8.39 -13.66
C GLN A 341 20.58 9.18 -12.35
N VAL A 342 19.96 8.63 -11.31
CA VAL A 342 19.99 9.22 -9.97
C VAL A 342 21.33 8.91 -9.30
N ARG A 343 22.02 9.98 -8.87
CA ARG A 343 23.25 9.87 -8.09
C ARG A 343 22.97 9.22 -6.73
N ARG A 344 23.85 8.32 -6.33
CA ARG A 344 23.80 7.59 -5.03
C ARG A 344 25.15 7.59 -4.31
N ASP A 345 26.08 8.42 -4.78
CA ASP A 345 27.44 8.59 -4.29
C ASP A 345 27.63 9.91 -3.52
N TYR A 346 26.53 10.61 -3.23
CA TYR A 346 26.55 11.93 -2.60
C TYR A 346 26.81 11.89 -1.08
N HIS A 347 26.83 10.70 -0.46
CA HIS A 347 27.21 10.51 0.93
C HIS A 347 27.93 9.16 1.11
N PRO A 348 29.04 9.09 1.88
CA PRO A 348 29.76 7.83 2.11
C PRO A 348 28.89 6.75 2.76
N ALA A 349 28.02 7.12 3.71
CA ALA A 349 27.14 6.16 4.39
C ALA A 349 26.17 5.41 3.46
N LEU A 350 25.97 5.87 2.22
CA LEU A 350 25.17 5.13 1.25
C LEU A 350 25.87 3.85 0.75
N ARG A 351 27.18 3.74 0.92
CA ARG A 351 27.95 2.54 0.58
C ARG A 351 27.89 1.48 1.68
N GLU A 352 27.45 1.86 2.87
CA GLU A 352 27.29 0.95 4.00
C GLU A 352 26.08 0.04 3.83
N THR A 353 26.07 -1.07 4.56
CA THR A 353 25.01 -2.07 4.51
C THR A 353 23.67 -1.47 4.91
N ALA A 354 22.64 -1.68 4.09
CA ALA A 354 21.27 -1.28 4.39
C ALA A 354 20.69 -2.14 5.52
N LEU A 355 20.17 -1.48 6.56
CA LEU A 355 19.61 -2.13 7.74
C LEU A 355 18.15 -1.78 7.92
N SER A 356 17.37 -2.74 8.41
CA SER A 356 15.99 -2.56 8.85
C SER A 356 15.84 -3.03 10.29
N ARG A 357 15.12 -2.26 11.11
CA ARG A 357 14.87 -2.60 12.53
C ARG A 357 13.49 -3.22 12.68
N TYR A 358 13.41 -4.31 13.43
CA TYR A 358 12.16 -4.92 13.88
C TYR A 358 12.28 -5.39 15.35
N SER A 359 11.20 -5.90 15.93
CA SER A 359 11.19 -6.41 17.31
C SER A 359 10.71 -7.86 17.37
N ALA A 360 11.24 -8.64 18.33
CA ALA A 360 10.83 -10.02 18.60
C ALA A 360 9.46 -10.09 19.32
N THR A 361 8.39 -9.64 18.67
CA THR A 361 7.04 -9.53 19.25
C THR A 361 6.25 -10.83 19.23
N THR A 362 6.70 -11.85 18.48
CA THR A 362 6.02 -13.15 18.38
C THR A 362 7.00 -14.30 18.63
N PRO A 363 6.50 -15.48 19.09
CA PRO A 363 7.34 -16.68 19.22
C PRO A 363 8.03 -17.06 17.91
N ALA A 364 7.37 -16.87 16.77
CA ALA A 364 7.93 -17.15 15.45
C ALA A 364 9.15 -16.25 15.15
N LEU A 365 9.07 -14.94 15.41
CA LEU A 365 10.19 -14.01 15.26
C LEU A 365 11.34 -14.34 16.22
N LEU A 366 11.03 -14.69 17.47
CA LEU A 366 12.03 -15.08 18.45
C LEU A 366 12.75 -16.38 18.04
N SER A 367 12.04 -17.32 17.42
CA SER A 367 12.59 -18.63 17.03
C SER A 367 13.72 -18.54 15.98
N TRP A 368 13.78 -17.45 15.20
CA TRP A 368 14.90 -17.19 14.29
C TRP A 368 16.25 -17.09 15.02
N PHE A 369 16.23 -16.73 16.30
CA PHE A 369 17.41 -16.63 17.13
C PHE A 369 17.64 -17.89 17.98
N SER A 370 16.90 -19.00 17.77
CA SER A 370 17.09 -20.23 18.54
C SER A 370 18.50 -20.81 18.39
N ALA A 371 19.09 -20.76 17.19
CA ALA A 371 20.48 -21.16 16.97
C ALA A 371 21.45 -20.20 17.67
N TYR A 372 21.20 -18.89 17.56
CA TYR A 372 22.01 -17.84 18.20
C TYR A 372 22.00 -17.94 19.73
N ASN A 373 20.84 -18.26 20.32
CA ASN A 373 20.61 -18.31 21.77
C ASN A 373 21.10 -19.61 22.42
N ARG A 374 21.25 -20.71 21.66
CA ARG A 374 21.43 -22.07 22.18
C ARG A 374 22.54 -22.20 23.23
N ASP A 375 23.70 -21.62 22.94
CA ASP A 375 24.91 -21.79 23.75
C ASP A 375 25.27 -20.51 24.53
N ARG A 376 24.31 -19.59 24.69
CA ARG A 376 24.51 -18.30 25.36
C ARG A 376 23.83 -18.26 26.73
N PRO A 377 24.46 -17.63 27.75
CA PRO A 377 23.79 -17.33 29.01
C PRO A 377 22.52 -16.51 28.77
N TYR A 378 21.49 -16.71 29.58
CA TYR A 378 20.20 -16.01 29.42
C TYR A 378 20.35 -14.47 29.32
N ARG A 379 21.35 -13.90 30.00
CA ARG A 379 21.67 -12.47 29.94
C ARG A 379 21.95 -12.00 28.50
N ASP A 380 22.62 -12.82 27.70
CA ASP A 380 23.15 -12.50 26.36
C ASP A 380 22.29 -13.06 25.22
N GLN A 381 21.16 -13.67 25.55
CA GLN A 381 20.18 -14.15 24.59
C GLN A 381 19.30 -13.00 24.09
N VAL A 382 18.84 -13.13 22.84
CA VAL A 382 17.70 -12.36 22.35
C VAL A 382 16.45 -12.81 23.11
N LYS A 383 15.69 -11.83 23.60
CA LYS A 383 14.50 -12.02 24.45
C LYS A 383 13.24 -11.51 23.74
N PRO A 384 12.05 -11.95 24.19
CA PRO A 384 10.79 -11.33 23.76
C PRO A 384 10.86 -9.80 23.86
N PHE A 385 10.30 -9.12 22.86
CA PHE A 385 10.29 -7.66 22.73
C PHE A 385 11.65 -6.98 22.55
N GLY A 386 12.74 -7.74 22.40
CA GLY A 386 14.05 -7.20 22.02
C GLY A 386 14.05 -6.64 20.59
N PHE A 387 14.84 -5.58 20.36
CA PHE A 387 15.10 -5.06 19.02
C PHE A 387 16.06 -5.97 18.25
N LEU A 388 15.84 -6.07 16.94
CA LEU A 388 16.57 -6.91 16.00
C LEU A 388 16.80 -6.17 14.68
N LEU A 389 17.77 -6.68 13.91
CA LEU A 389 18.13 -6.14 12.61
C LEU A 389 17.89 -7.19 11.52
N SER A 390 17.33 -6.74 10.39
CA SER A 390 17.25 -7.48 9.13
C SER A 390 18.09 -6.77 8.08
N MET A 391 18.69 -7.55 7.18
CA MET A 391 19.46 -7.04 6.05
C MET A 391 18.99 -7.68 4.75
N MET A 392 19.28 -7.03 3.62
CA MET A 392 18.92 -7.53 2.30
C MET A 392 20.10 -8.25 1.66
N GLN A 393 19.85 -9.41 1.06
CA GLN A 393 20.84 -10.11 0.25
C GLN A 393 21.21 -9.27 -0.99
N GLY A 394 22.50 -9.03 -1.17
CA GLY A 394 23.11 -8.46 -2.37
C GLY A 394 23.17 -9.47 -3.52
N MET A 395 23.37 -8.98 -4.74
CA MET A 395 23.70 -9.89 -5.84
C MET A 395 25.15 -10.35 -5.68
N ASP A 396 25.37 -11.66 -5.60
CA ASP A 396 26.71 -12.24 -5.72
C ASP A 396 27.20 -12.02 -7.16
N LEU A 397 27.83 -10.86 -7.40
CA LEU A 397 28.46 -10.49 -8.67
C LEU A 397 29.84 -11.13 -8.83
N GLY A 398 30.26 -12.03 -7.93
CA GLY A 398 31.50 -12.77 -8.07
C GLY A 398 31.49 -13.53 -9.40
N GLU A 399 32.36 -13.13 -10.33
CA GLU A 399 32.61 -13.87 -11.56
C GLU A 399 33.03 -15.30 -11.20
N ARG A 400 32.10 -16.24 -11.36
CA ARG A 400 32.40 -17.67 -11.17
C ARG A 400 32.49 -18.32 -12.53
N ILE A 401 33.71 -18.68 -12.92
CA ILE A 401 33.98 -19.50 -14.12
C ILE A 401 33.03 -20.70 -14.09
N ALA A 402 32.13 -20.77 -15.07
CA ALA A 402 31.14 -21.82 -15.12
C ALA A 402 31.81 -23.12 -15.56
N ASN A 403 31.86 -24.10 -14.66
CA ASN A 403 32.30 -25.46 -15.00
C ASN A 403 31.13 -26.20 -15.68
N PRO A 404 31.17 -26.53 -16.98
CA PRO A 404 30.01 -27.04 -17.73
C PRO A 404 29.58 -28.47 -17.34
N SER A 405 30.40 -29.16 -16.53
CA SER A 405 30.28 -30.60 -16.27
C SER A 405 29.31 -31.01 -15.16
N LYS A 406 28.63 -30.08 -14.49
CA LYS A 406 27.60 -30.41 -13.48
C LYS A 406 26.25 -29.86 -13.92
N GLY A 407 25.26 -30.76 -13.97
CA GLY A 407 23.90 -30.49 -14.44
C GLY A 407 23.19 -29.31 -13.77
N ARG A 408 21.99 -28.99 -14.28
CA ARG A 408 21.11 -27.86 -13.92
C ARG A 408 21.45 -27.25 -12.55
N ARG A 409 22.17 -26.12 -12.56
CA ARG A 409 22.60 -25.39 -11.36
C ARG A 409 21.41 -25.21 -10.42
N LYS A 410 21.50 -25.72 -9.19
CA LYS A 410 20.56 -25.34 -8.13
C LYS A 410 20.67 -23.82 -7.97
N LYS A 411 19.55 -23.10 -8.04
CA LYS A 411 19.54 -21.66 -7.73
C LYS A 411 20.20 -21.49 -6.36
N PRO A 412 21.17 -20.57 -6.21
CA PRO A 412 21.77 -20.32 -4.90
C PRO A 412 20.64 -20.00 -3.90
N PRO A 413 20.70 -20.53 -2.68
CA PRO A 413 19.67 -20.27 -1.69
C PRO A 413 19.57 -18.76 -1.44
N ARG A 414 18.33 -18.24 -1.39
CA ARG A 414 18.08 -16.85 -0.98
C ARG A 414 18.44 -16.74 0.50
N LEU A 415 19.42 -15.90 0.80
CA LEU A 415 19.80 -15.61 2.19
C LEU A 415 18.70 -14.75 2.81
N LYS A 416 18.44 -14.97 4.10
CA LYS A 416 17.53 -14.18 4.93
C LYS A 416 18.30 -13.69 6.16
N PRO A 417 19.22 -12.72 5.97
CA PRO A 417 20.15 -12.29 7.00
C PRO A 417 19.43 -11.53 8.12
N VAL A 418 19.77 -11.89 9.36
CA VAL A 418 19.33 -11.22 10.58
C VAL A 418 20.50 -11.09 11.56
N ALA A 419 20.40 -10.14 12.49
CA ALA A 419 21.36 -9.95 13.57
C ALA A 419 20.67 -9.42 14.84
N PRO A 420 21.26 -9.65 16.03
CA PRO A 420 20.83 -8.93 17.23
C PRO A 420 21.04 -7.43 17.03
N PHE A 421 20.22 -6.61 17.67
CA PHE A 421 20.43 -5.16 17.64
C PHE A 421 21.71 -4.79 18.41
N ASP A 422 22.54 -3.98 17.76
CA ASP A 422 23.66 -3.28 18.39
C ASP A 422 23.66 -1.84 17.86
N ARG A 423 24.07 -0.88 18.69
CA ARG A 423 24.23 0.51 18.27
C ARG A 423 25.43 0.67 17.35
N ASP A 424 26.43 -0.19 17.51
CA ASP A 424 27.51 -0.37 16.56
C ASP A 424 27.03 -1.31 15.44
N HIS A 425 26.59 -0.71 14.34
CA HIS A 425 26.06 -1.44 13.20
C HIS A 425 27.10 -2.36 12.54
N ASP A 426 28.38 -2.02 12.56
CA ASP A 426 29.45 -2.85 11.97
C ASP A 426 29.60 -4.17 12.74
N LYS A 427 29.48 -4.08 14.07
CA LYS A 427 29.44 -5.27 14.93
C LYS A 427 28.21 -6.13 14.64
N ALA A 428 27.04 -5.51 14.46
CA ALA A 428 25.82 -6.25 14.11
C ALA A 428 25.96 -6.95 12.75
N ILE A 429 26.47 -6.26 11.73
CA ILE A 429 26.71 -6.80 10.38
C ILE A 429 27.70 -7.97 10.43
N THR A 430 28.78 -7.84 11.20
CA THR A 430 29.78 -8.92 11.38
C THR A 430 29.17 -10.16 12.03
N SER A 431 28.18 -9.95 12.91
CA SER A 431 27.45 -11.03 13.59
C SER A 431 26.25 -11.57 12.81
N ALA A 432 25.99 -11.08 11.60
CA ALA A 432 24.82 -11.45 10.82
C ALA A 432 24.84 -12.94 10.42
N PHE A 433 23.67 -13.55 10.46
CA PHE A 433 23.49 -14.95 10.10
C PHE A 433 22.17 -15.14 9.36
N ASP A 434 22.07 -16.23 8.59
CA ASP A 434 20.87 -16.59 7.86
C ASP A 434 19.85 -17.21 8.83
N ARG A 435 18.64 -16.64 8.91
CA ARG A 435 17.64 -17.03 9.91
C ARG A 435 17.10 -18.46 9.76
N ASP A 436 17.20 -19.03 8.55
CA ASP A 436 16.70 -20.38 8.28
C ASP A 436 17.77 -21.44 8.59
N THR A 437 19.05 -21.15 8.31
CA THR A 437 20.15 -22.11 8.46
C THR A 437 21.02 -21.89 9.69
N GLY A 438 20.95 -20.72 10.32
CA GLY A 438 21.83 -20.29 11.41
C GLY A 438 23.29 -20.04 10.98
N LYS A 439 23.59 -20.10 9.68
CA LYS A 439 24.97 -19.93 9.18
C LYS A 439 25.35 -18.46 9.07
N PRO A 440 26.62 -18.08 9.35
CA PRO A 440 27.09 -16.72 9.18
C PRO A 440 26.88 -16.21 7.74
N VAL A 441 26.52 -14.93 7.61
CA VAL A 441 26.38 -14.25 6.33
C VAL A 441 27.46 -13.18 6.23
N PRO A 442 28.37 -13.24 5.24
CA PRO A 442 29.41 -12.24 5.10
C PRO A 442 28.83 -10.90 4.63
N ALA A 443 29.41 -9.80 5.12
CA ALA A 443 28.98 -8.43 4.78
C ALA A 443 28.99 -8.17 3.26
N SER A 444 29.93 -8.74 2.52
CA SER A 444 30.00 -8.63 1.05
C SER A 444 28.81 -9.24 0.30
N SER A 445 27.99 -10.05 0.97
CA SER A 445 26.76 -10.62 0.42
C SER A 445 25.52 -9.80 0.77
N LEU A 446 25.67 -8.65 1.43
CA LEU A 446 24.58 -7.77 1.82
C LEU A 446 24.51 -6.55 0.89
N LYS A 447 23.31 -6.01 0.69
CA LYS A 447 23.12 -4.78 -0.09
C LYS A 447 23.60 -3.56 0.70
N SER A 448 24.25 -2.64 0.01
CA SER A 448 24.41 -1.28 0.50
C SER A 448 23.09 -0.49 0.43
N TYR A 449 23.00 0.67 1.10
CA TYR A 449 21.91 1.61 0.86
C TYR A 449 21.81 2.03 -0.60
N ALA A 450 22.94 2.27 -1.28
CA ALA A 450 22.97 2.60 -2.70
C ALA A 450 22.33 1.48 -3.55
N ASP A 451 22.57 0.21 -3.22
CA ASP A 451 21.95 -0.93 -3.92
C ASP A 451 20.46 -1.05 -3.62
N ALA A 452 20.04 -0.81 -2.37
CA ALA A 452 18.64 -0.84 -1.96
C ALA A 452 17.82 0.27 -2.65
N LEU A 453 18.44 1.44 -2.84
CA LEU A 453 17.81 2.62 -3.45
C LEU A 453 17.88 2.63 -4.98
N ALA A 454 18.60 1.70 -5.61
CA ALA A 454 18.92 1.70 -7.04
C ALA A 454 17.72 1.82 -7.98
N GLN A 455 16.57 1.29 -7.58
CA GLN A 455 15.34 1.26 -8.38
C GLN A 455 14.20 2.03 -7.71
N TYR A 456 14.49 2.83 -6.68
CA TYR A 456 13.46 3.55 -5.93
C TYR A 456 12.65 4.49 -6.85
N HIS A 457 13.34 5.22 -7.72
CA HIS A 457 12.80 6.18 -8.70
C HIS A 457 12.28 5.54 -9.99
N LEU A 458 12.43 4.22 -10.14
CA LEU A 458 12.01 3.44 -11.31
C LEU A 458 10.94 2.40 -10.96
N ARG A 459 10.30 2.56 -9.80
CA ARG A 459 9.33 1.58 -9.29
C ARG A 459 8.14 1.50 -10.25
N PRO A 460 7.88 0.34 -10.88
CA PRO A 460 6.70 0.18 -11.73
C PRO A 460 5.40 0.30 -10.94
N GLU A 461 4.38 0.82 -11.62
CA GLU A 461 2.99 0.90 -11.18
C GLU A 461 2.14 -0.03 -12.05
N SER A 462 1.98 -1.28 -11.60
CA SER A 462 1.34 -2.34 -12.39
C SER A 462 -0.17 -2.15 -12.56
N LYS A 463 -0.83 -1.32 -11.75
CA LYS A 463 -2.28 -1.05 -11.85
C LYS A 463 -2.63 -0.24 -13.10
N PHE A 464 -1.66 0.46 -13.68
CA PHE A 464 -1.86 1.33 -14.82
C PHE A 464 -1.10 0.82 -16.06
N LEU A 465 -1.56 1.21 -17.24
CA LEU A 465 -0.78 1.20 -18.47
C LEU A 465 0.19 2.38 -18.45
N ASN A 466 1.28 2.29 -19.22
CA ASN A 466 2.36 3.28 -19.23
C ASN A 466 2.97 3.51 -17.83
N GLY A 467 3.06 2.44 -17.04
CA GLY A 467 3.53 2.45 -15.64
C GLY A 467 4.75 1.55 -15.41
N ASN A 468 5.45 1.11 -16.45
CA ASN A 468 6.65 0.29 -16.31
C ASN A 468 7.91 1.16 -16.05
N PHE A 469 9.05 0.54 -15.70
CA PHE A 469 10.26 1.27 -15.29
C PHE A 469 10.88 2.16 -16.39
N ILE A 470 10.65 1.83 -17.66
CA ILE A 470 11.08 2.67 -18.82
C ILE A 470 10.00 3.63 -19.32
N ASP A 471 8.76 3.48 -18.84
CA ASP A 471 7.62 4.25 -19.32
C ASP A 471 7.70 5.68 -18.78
N ARG A 472 7.20 6.64 -19.57
CA ARG A 472 7.20 8.08 -19.23
C ARG A 472 5.88 8.71 -19.67
N GLY A 473 5.48 9.75 -18.95
CA GLY A 473 4.26 10.51 -19.25
C GLY A 473 3.03 9.98 -18.51
N LYS A 474 1.84 10.20 -19.10
CA LYS A 474 0.56 9.92 -18.45
C LYS A 474 0.30 8.42 -18.32
N THR A 475 0.00 7.96 -17.11
CA THR A 475 -0.49 6.61 -16.85
C THR A 475 -1.98 6.52 -17.19
N LEU A 476 -2.44 5.35 -17.65
CA LEU A 476 -3.85 5.12 -18.00
C LEU A 476 -4.41 3.95 -17.20
N ARG A 477 -5.65 4.07 -16.71
CA ARG A 477 -6.33 2.96 -16.03
C ARG A 477 -6.36 1.74 -16.93
N ARG A 478 -6.03 0.58 -16.37
CA ARG A 478 -6.15 -0.68 -17.10
C ARG A 478 -7.62 -1.02 -17.30
N HIS A 479 -7.90 -1.62 -18.44
CA HIS A 479 -9.10 -2.42 -18.61
C HIS A 479 -8.74 -3.87 -18.27
N VAL A 480 -9.37 -4.36 -17.21
CA VAL A 480 -9.24 -5.72 -16.72
C VAL A 480 -10.51 -6.49 -17.08
N GLU A 481 -10.33 -7.67 -17.65
CA GLU A 481 -11.39 -8.64 -17.87
C GLU A 481 -11.27 -9.73 -16.82
N MET A 482 -12.35 -9.97 -16.08
CA MET A 482 -12.41 -11.00 -15.06
C MET A 482 -12.57 -12.36 -15.72
N THR A 483 -11.61 -13.25 -15.45
CA THR A 483 -11.61 -14.62 -15.94
C THR A 483 -11.93 -15.62 -14.84
N GLU A 484 -11.59 -15.31 -13.60
CA GLU A 484 -11.81 -16.13 -12.41
C GLU A 484 -11.84 -15.29 -11.13
N THR A 485 -12.32 -15.87 -10.03
CA THR A 485 -12.20 -15.28 -8.69
C THR A 485 -11.21 -16.06 -7.83
N SER A 486 -10.11 -15.40 -7.42
CA SER A 486 -9.25 -15.95 -6.38
C SER A 486 -9.69 -15.42 -5.02
N HIS A 487 -10.07 -16.33 -4.12
CA HIS A 487 -10.51 -15.98 -2.78
C HIS A 487 -9.30 -15.83 -1.86
N ILE A 488 -9.23 -14.69 -1.18
CA ILE A 488 -8.22 -14.39 -0.15
C ILE A 488 -8.91 -14.02 1.16
N GLY A 489 -8.25 -14.27 2.28
CA GLY A 489 -8.60 -13.72 3.59
C GLY A 489 -8.05 -12.30 3.77
N LYS A 490 -7.78 -11.91 5.00
CA LYS A 490 -7.28 -10.58 5.37
C LYS A 490 -5.97 -10.24 4.66
N GLU A 491 -6.05 -9.32 3.68
CA GLU A 491 -4.93 -8.82 2.88
C GLU A 491 -3.84 -8.15 3.73
N SER A 492 -4.23 -7.45 4.79
CA SER A 492 -3.32 -6.64 5.63
C SER A 492 -2.66 -7.41 6.79
N HIS A 493 -2.71 -8.75 6.78
CA HIS A 493 -2.11 -9.55 7.85
C HIS A 493 -0.57 -9.41 7.87
N ASP A 494 0.00 -9.11 9.05
CA ASP A 494 1.44 -8.97 9.26
C ASP A 494 2.14 -7.93 8.35
N TRP A 495 1.41 -6.94 7.80
CA TRP A 495 1.98 -6.00 6.81
C TRP A 495 3.20 -5.21 7.30
N GLU A 496 3.16 -4.71 8.54
CA GLU A 496 4.30 -4.00 9.15
C GLU A 496 5.56 -4.86 9.19
N ARG A 497 5.38 -6.14 9.54
CA ARG A 497 6.44 -7.13 9.56
C ARG A 497 6.96 -7.35 8.13
N GLN A 498 6.08 -7.61 7.17
CA GLN A 498 6.45 -7.83 5.75
C GLN A 498 7.25 -6.66 5.17
N ALA A 499 6.93 -5.42 5.56
CA ALA A 499 7.68 -4.24 5.14
C ALA A 499 9.14 -4.24 5.64
N MET A 500 9.42 -4.79 6.82
CA MET A 500 10.76 -4.83 7.44
C MET A 500 11.58 -6.07 7.06
N ILE A 501 10.93 -7.23 6.89
CA ILE A 501 11.62 -8.52 6.69
C ILE A 501 11.50 -9.06 5.25
N GLY A 502 10.81 -8.33 4.37
CA GLY A 502 10.41 -8.76 3.04
C GLY A 502 9.11 -9.57 3.03
N LEU A 503 8.50 -9.67 1.85
CA LEU A 503 7.27 -10.45 1.62
C LEU A 503 7.50 -11.91 2.02
N SER A 504 6.61 -12.42 2.88
CA SER A 504 6.49 -13.86 3.15
C SER A 504 5.29 -14.39 2.37
N VAL A 505 5.47 -15.45 1.60
CA VAL A 505 4.34 -16.10 0.90
C VAL A 505 3.34 -16.66 1.91
N ASP A 506 3.79 -16.96 3.13
CA ASP A 506 2.98 -17.56 4.19
C ASP A 506 2.09 -16.53 4.93
N SER A 507 2.26 -15.22 4.72
CA SER A 507 1.48 -14.20 5.43
C SER A 507 0.14 -13.89 4.76
N GLU A 508 0.02 -14.03 3.44
CA GLU A 508 -1.25 -13.90 2.73
C GLU A 508 -2.10 -15.16 2.96
N ILE A 509 -3.41 -15.00 3.22
CA ILE A 509 -4.32 -16.12 3.38
C ILE A 509 -4.96 -16.38 2.02
N GLY A 510 -4.45 -17.33 1.25
CA GLY A 510 -5.06 -17.75 0.00
C GLY A 510 -6.03 -18.90 0.23
N TYR A 511 -7.33 -18.67 -0.03
CA TYR A 511 -8.33 -19.74 -0.10
C TYR A 511 -8.40 -20.37 -1.50
N GLY A 512 -7.73 -19.77 -2.48
CA GLY A 512 -7.63 -20.30 -3.84
C GLY A 512 -8.92 -20.11 -4.63
N ILE A 513 -9.14 -21.00 -5.58
CA ILE A 513 -10.27 -20.98 -6.52
C ILE A 513 -11.31 -21.99 -6.05
N ALA A 514 -12.60 -21.65 -6.14
CA ALA A 514 -13.67 -22.57 -5.78
C ALA A 514 -13.64 -23.85 -6.63
N ALA A 515 -14.09 -24.98 -6.07
CA ALA A 515 -13.99 -26.29 -6.73
C ALA A 515 -14.66 -26.34 -8.12
N GLY A 516 -15.80 -25.66 -8.30
CA GLY A 516 -16.50 -25.55 -9.59
C GLY A 516 -15.67 -24.79 -10.64
N GLU A 517 -15.13 -23.63 -10.27
CA GLU A 517 -14.26 -22.82 -11.15
C GLU A 517 -12.97 -23.59 -11.53
N ARG A 518 -12.43 -24.38 -10.59
CA ARG A 518 -11.26 -25.25 -10.86
C ARG A 518 -11.57 -26.33 -11.90
N SER A 519 -12.77 -26.91 -11.88
CA SER A 519 -13.19 -27.87 -12.90
C SER A 519 -13.28 -27.22 -14.29
N GLU A 520 -13.88 -26.03 -14.39
CA GLU A 520 -13.94 -25.29 -15.67
C GLU A 520 -12.56 -24.92 -16.20
N LEU A 521 -11.66 -24.47 -15.33
CA LEU A 521 -10.28 -24.17 -15.69
C LEU A 521 -9.54 -25.40 -16.24
N VAL A 522 -9.77 -26.57 -15.64
CA VAL A 522 -9.18 -27.83 -16.10
C VAL A 522 -9.72 -28.20 -17.48
N GLU A 523 -11.01 -28.02 -17.76
CA GLU A 523 -11.56 -28.29 -19.09
C GLU A 523 -10.99 -27.34 -20.16
N LYS A 524 -10.98 -26.03 -19.89
CA LYS A 524 -10.37 -25.04 -20.80
C LYS A 524 -8.89 -25.33 -21.06
N LEU A 525 -8.15 -25.76 -20.01
CA LEU A 525 -6.76 -26.15 -20.17
C LEU A 525 -6.62 -27.39 -21.05
N ARG A 526 -7.50 -28.40 -20.91
CA ARG A 526 -7.48 -29.60 -21.75
C ARG A 526 -7.77 -29.27 -23.21
N GLU A 527 -8.75 -28.41 -23.47
CA GLU A 527 -9.06 -27.91 -24.82
C GLU A 527 -7.84 -27.22 -25.43
N PHE A 528 -7.22 -26.28 -24.70
CA PHE A 528 -6.01 -25.59 -25.15
C PHE A 528 -4.84 -26.55 -25.41
N MET A 529 -4.64 -27.53 -24.52
CA MET A 529 -3.59 -28.55 -24.68
C MET A 529 -3.86 -29.45 -25.89
N ALA A 530 -5.12 -29.74 -26.21
CA ALA A 530 -5.51 -30.50 -27.39
C ALA A 530 -5.27 -29.70 -28.68
N GLU A 531 -5.50 -28.39 -28.67
CA GLU A 531 -5.31 -27.52 -29.83
C GLU A 531 -3.83 -27.27 -30.15
N CYS A 532 -3.02 -26.89 -29.16
CA CYS A 532 -1.64 -26.45 -29.41
C CYS A 532 -0.56 -27.51 -29.09
N GLY A 533 -0.95 -28.60 -28.43
CA GLY A 533 -0.06 -29.68 -27.97
C GLY A 533 0.63 -29.38 -26.64
N GLU A 534 0.84 -30.41 -25.83
CA GLU A 534 1.27 -30.29 -24.42
C GLU A 534 2.57 -29.49 -24.22
N ARG A 535 3.56 -29.65 -25.11
CA ARG A 535 4.86 -28.93 -25.01
C ARG A 535 4.72 -27.44 -25.32
N LYS A 536 3.85 -27.08 -26.26
CA LYS A 536 3.63 -25.68 -26.65
C LYS A 536 2.82 -24.97 -25.57
N ALA A 537 1.77 -25.61 -25.07
CA ALA A 537 0.99 -25.13 -23.93
C ALA A 537 1.88 -24.88 -22.70
N ALA A 538 2.73 -25.84 -22.34
CA ALA A 538 3.69 -25.73 -21.24
C ALA A 538 4.64 -24.53 -21.41
N THR A 539 5.10 -24.27 -22.64
CA THR A 539 5.99 -23.15 -22.95
C THR A 539 5.26 -21.81 -22.82
N MET A 540 4.06 -21.69 -23.39
CA MET A 540 3.25 -20.47 -23.35
C MET A 540 2.84 -20.10 -21.93
N LEU A 541 2.51 -21.08 -21.10
CA LEU A 541 2.17 -20.87 -19.69
C LEU A 541 3.40 -20.75 -18.77
N GLY A 542 4.60 -21.11 -19.26
CA GLY A 542 5.83 -21.14 -18.46
C GLY A 542 5.78 -22.18 -17.32
N ILE A 543 5.10 -23.31 -17.54
CA ILE A 543 4.90 -24.40 -16.58
C ILE A 543 5.54 -25.68 -17.14
N SER A 544 6.13 -26.54 -16.30
CA SER A 544 6.68 -27.81 -16.80
C SER A 544 5.56 -28.73 -17.31
N VAL A 545 5.82 -29.46 -18.40
CA VAL A 545 4.85 -30.40 -19.01
C VAL A 545 4.28 -31.37 -17.98
N SER A 546 5.10 -31.92 -17.08
CA SER A 546 4.61 -32.87 -16.05
C SER A 546 3.64 -32.23 -15.05
N ARG A 547 3.89 -30.96 -14.64
CA ARG A 547 3.00 -30.25 -13.72
C ARG A 547 1.69 -29.89 -14.40
N LEU A 548 1.77 -29.44 -15.66
CA LEU A 548 0.59 -29.11 -16.46
C LEU A 548 -0.32 -30.33 -16.66
N LYS A 549 0.28 -31.49 -17.01
CA LYS A 549 -0.46 -32.76 -17.14
C LYS A 549 -1.05 -33.23 -15.81
N GLY A 550 -0.28 -33.17 -14.72
CA GLY A 550 -0.76 -33.55 -13.39
C GLY A 550 -2.01 -32.76 -13.01
N PHE A 551 -1.98 -31.44 -13.23
CA PHE A 551 -3.14 -30.57 -13.01
C PHE A 551 -4.32 -30.93 -13.91
N ALA A 552 -4.09 -31.08 -15.22
CA ALA A 552 -5.15 -31.43 -16.18
C ALA A 552 -5.79 -32.82 -15.91
N SER A 553 -5.04 -33.75 -15.31
CA SER A 553 -5.53 -35.08 -14.91
C SER A 553 -6.29 -35.12 -13.58
N GLY A 554 -6.37 -34.01 -12.84
CA GLY A 554 -7.05 -33.96 -11.54
C GLY A 554 -6.34 -34.74 -10.42
N VAL A 555 -5.08 -35.12 -10.62
CA VAL A 555 -4.28 -35.80 -9.58
C VAL A 555 -3.84 -34.73 -8.59
N ASP A 556 -4.44 -34.74 -7.41
CA ASP A 556 -4.28 -33.70 -6.41
C ASP A 556 -2.85 -33.73 -5.83
N THR A 557 -1.98 -32.88 -6.36
CA THR A 557 -0.63 -32.68 -5.83
C THR A 557 -0.68 -31.55 -4.80
N HIS A 558 -0.20 -31.80 -3.58
CA HIS A 558 0.08 -30.74 -2.60
C HIS A 558 0.78 -29.54 -3.29
N GLY A 559 0.17 -28.34 -3.20
CA GLY A 559 0.58 -27.14 -3.93
C GLY A 559 -0.23 -26.82 -5.20
N SER A 560 -1.41 -27.42 -5.36
CA SER A 560 -2.27 -27.31 -6.55
C SER A 560 -2.91 -25.93 -6.75
N ASP A 561 -3.19 -25.16 -5.69
CA ASP A 561 -3.90 -23.87 -5.83
C ASP A 561 -3.02 -22.75 -6.40
N GLY A 562 -1.73 -22.72 -6.04
CA GLY A 562 -0.78 -21.80 -6.66
C GLY A 562 -0.56 -22.10 -8.14
N LEU A 563 -0.61 -23.39 -8.50
CA LEU A 563 -0.56 -23.82 -9.89
C LEU A 563 -1.86 -23.47 -10.65
N ALA A 564 -3.02 -23.68 -10.04
CA ALA A 564 -4.32 -23.29 -10.59
C ALA A 564 -4.35 -21.78 -10.89
N SER A 565 -3.99 -20.96 -9.90
CA SER A 565 -3.92 -19.49 -10.04
C SER A 565 -2.94 -19.07 -11.15
N THR A 566 -1.79 -19.75 -11.27
CA THR A 566 -0.82 -19.47 -12.34
C THR A 566 -1.38 -19.83 -13.72
N ILE A 567 -2.06 -20.97 -13.83
CA ILE A 567 -2.66 -21.41 -15.09
C ILE A 567 -3.76 -20.44 -15.50
N ALA A 568 -4.67 -20.11 -14.60
CA ALA A 568 -5.77 -19.23 -14.90
C ALA A 568 -5.37 -17.78 -15.18
N ALA A 569 -4.30 -17.27 -14.55
CA ALA A 569 -3.76 -15.96 -14.90
C ALA A 569 -3.14 -15.90 -16.31
N LYS A 570 -2.68 -17.04 -16.85
CA LYS A 570 -1.91 -17.08 -18.13
C LYS A 570 -2.66 -17.70 -19.30
N LEU A 571 -3.56 -18.65 -19.04
CA LEU A 571 -4.33 -19.36 -20.05
C LEU A 571 -5.16 -18.41 -20.93
N PRO A 572 -5.83 -17.36 -20.42
CA PRO A 572 -6.57 -16.42 -21.26
C PRO A 572 -5.71 -15.65 -22.25
N ALA A 573 -4.44 -15.37 -21.92
CA ALA A 573 -3.50 -14.72 -22.83
C ALA A 573 -2.82 -15.70 -23.80
N ALA A 574 -3.01 -17.00 -23.58
CA ALA A 574 -2.41 -18.09 -24.36
C ALA A 574 -3.40 -18.73 -25.34
N LEU A 575 -4.69 -18.73 -25.02
CA LEU A 575 -5.82 -18.92 -25.94
C LEU A 575 -5.84 -17.78 -26.96
#